data_AF-A0A3S3N1X8-F1
#
_entry.id   AF-A0A3S3N1X8-F1
#
_cell.length_a   1.000
_cell.length_b   1.000
_cell.length_c   1.000
_cell.angle_alpha   90.00
_cell.angle_beta   90.00
_cell.angle_gamma   90.00
#
_symmetry.space_group_name_H-M   'P 1'
#
loop_
_entity.id
_entity.type
_entity.pdbx_description
1 polymer ?
#
loop_
_entity_poly.entity_id
_entity_poly.type
_entity_poly.pdbx_seq_one_letter_code
_entity_poly.pdbx_strand_id
1 'polypeptide(L)'
;YLPLPDGGKNPERSAIKQVASGRFGVTAEYLVNSDVMQIKVAQGAKPGEGGQLPGHKVDATIAKVRHSTPGVGLISPPPHHDIYSIEDLAQLIYDLKNVNPAADVSVKLVSEVGVGTVAAGVAKARADHITISGYDG
;
A
#
# COMPACT_ATOMS: atom_id res chain seq x y z
N TYR A 1 -9.46 -13.69 4.62
CA TYR A 1 -8.04 -13.95 4.97
C TYR A 1 -7.90 -15.08 5.97
N LEU A 2 -8.91 -15.35 6.81
CA LEU A 2 -8.93 -16.51 7.69
C LEU A 2 -8.58 -17.80 6.94
N PRO A 3 -7.77 -18.70 7.53
CA PRO A 3 -7.49 -20.02 6.97
C PRO A 3 -8.76 -20.79 6.66
N LEU A 4 -8.67 -21.72 5.71
CA LEU A 4 -9.74 -22.69 5.46
C LEU A 4 -9.91 -23.63 6.68
N PRO A 5 -11.05 -24.32 6.82
CA PRO A 5 -11.28 -25.24 7.93
C PRO A 5 -10.23 -26.35 8.08
N ASP A 6 -9.53 -26.70 7.01
CA ASP A 6 -8.43 -27.67 6.96
C ASP A 6 -7.07 -27.07 7.36
N GLY A 7 -7.01 -25.79 7.74
CA GLY A 7 -5.79 -25.05 8.04
C GLY A 7 -5.04 -24.54 6.82
N GLY A 8 -5.53 -24.81 5.61
CA GLY A 8 -4.95 -24.34 4.36
C GLY A 8 -5.06 -22.83 4.18
N LYS A 9 -4.16 -22.25 3.37
CA LYS A 9 -4.25 -20.83 2.99
C LYS A 9 -5.55 -20.60 2.23
N ASN A 10 -6.30 -19.57 2.62
CA ASN A 10 -7.50 -19.17 1.92
C ASN A 10 -7.13 -18.56 0.54
N PRO A 11 -7.57 -19.16 -0.59
CA PRO A 11 -7.20 -18.71 -1.93
C PRO A 11 -7.80 -17.35 -2.29
N GLU A 12 -8.87 -16.91 -1.62
CA GLU A 12 -9.47 -15.60 -1.81
C GLU A 12 -8.70 -14.48 -1.09
N ARG A 13 -7.74 -14.84 -0.22
CA ARG A 13 -6.85 -13.87 0.42
C ARG A 13 -5.84 -13.35 -0.61
N SER A 14 -5.92 -12.07 -0.95
CA SER A 14 -4.87 -11.41 -1.75
C SER A 14 -3.52 -11.52 -1.04
N ALA A 15 -2.51 -12.10 -1.71
CA ALA A 15 -1.16 -12.28 -1.17
C ALA A 15 -0.44 -10.93 -0.96
N ILE A 16 -0.64 -9.98 -1.87
CA ILE A 16 -0.09 -8.62 -1.78
C ILE A 16 -1.12 -7.70 -1.15
N LYS A 17 -0.72 -6.97 -0.11
CA LYS A 17 -1.54 -5.99 0.60
C LYS A 17 -0.91 -4.60 0.44
N GLN A 18 -1.69 -3.60 0.09
CA GLN A 18 -1.17 -2.26 -0.17
C GLN A 18 -1.29 -1.35 1.05
N VAL A 19 -0.25 -0.55 1.24
CA VAL A 19 -0.20 0.57 2.18
C VAL A 19 -0.10 1.83 1.33
N ALA A 20 -1.22 2.53 1.17
CA ALA A 20 -1.32 3.78 0.41
C ALA A 20 -1.64 4.95 1.34
N SER A 21 -1.46 6.19 0.88
CA SER A 21 -1.56 7.43 1.65
C SER A 21 -2.81 7.54 2.54
N GLY A 22 -3.98 7.14 2.04
CA GLY A 22 -5.23 7.20 2.81
C GLY A 22 -5.38 6.15 3.93
N ARG A 23 -4.50 5.14 4.00
CA ARG A 23 -4.53 4.03 4.97
C ARG A 23 -5.89 3.34 5.14
N PHE A 24 -6.77 3.45 4.13
CA PHE A 24 -8.10 2.85 4.18
C PHE A 24 -8.03 1.33 4.38
N GLY A 25 -8.62 0.86 5.47
CA GLY A 25 -8.66 -0.56 5.82
C GLY A 25 -7.31 -1.18 6.22
N VAL A 26 -6.27 -0.37 6.45
CA VAL A 26 -4.97 -0.86 6.93
C VAL A 26 -5.07 -1.08 8.43
N THR A 27 -5.03 -2.35 8.84
CA THR A 27 -5.04 -2.80 10.25
C THR A 27 -3.91 -3.80 10.48
N ALA A 28 -3.57 -4.06 11.75
CA ALA A 28 -2.59 -5.12 12.07
C ALA A 28 -3.00 -6.47 11.47
N GLU A 29 -4.28 -6.83 11.61
CA GLU A 29 -4.84 -8.06 11.03
C GLU A 29 -4.74 -8.10 9.51
N TYR A 30 -4.97 -6.97 8.82
CA TYR A 30 -4.77 -6.85 7.38
C TYR A 30 -3.31 -7.12 6.98
N LEU A 31 -2.35 -6.56 7.72
CA LEU A 31 -0.91 -6.63 7.42
C LEU A 31 -0.30 -8.00 7.72
N VAL A 32 -0.61 -8.62 8.87
CA VAL A 32 -0.10 -9.97 9.22
C VAL A 32 -0.64 -11.05 8.29
N ASN A 33 -1.72 -10.77 7.58
CA ASN A 33 -2.29 -11.67 6.58
C ASN A 33 -1.81 -11.37 5.14
N SER A 34 -0.59 -10.86 4.99
CA SER A 34 0.07 -10.64 3.69
C SER A 34 1.28 -11.56 3.50
N ASP A 35 1.58 -11.89 2.25
CA ASP A 35 2.91 -12.42 1.87
C ASP A 35 3.83 -11.25 1.45
N VAL A 36 3.25 -10.16 0.92
CA VAL A 36 3.97 -8.92 0.58
C VAL A 36 3.16 -7.70 1.02
N MET A 37 3.80 -6.76 1.70
CA MET A 37 3.26 -5.43 2.01
C MET A 37 3.83 -4.42 1.01
N GLN A 38 2.98 -3.86 0.14
CA GLN A 38 3.40 -2.93 -0.90
C GLN A 38 3.07 -1.48 -0.51
N ILE A 39 4.11 -0.68 -0.26
CA ILE A 39 4.02 0.78 -0.09
C ILE A 39 3.76 1.40 -1.47
N LYS A 40 2.62 2.07 -1.63
CA LYS A 40 2.21 2.72 -2.87
C LYS A 40 2.58 4.21 -2.83
N VAL A 41 3.80 4.56 -3.22
CA VAL A 41 4.28 5.96 -3.23
C VAL A 41 3.59 6.76 -4.34
N ALA A 42 3.41 6.17 -5.52
CA ALA A 42 2.75 6.84 -6.65
C ALA A 42 1.99 5.85 -7.56
N GLN A 43 1.18 6.38 -8.49
CA GLN A 43 0.50 5.60 -9.53
C GLN A 43 0.73 6.21 -10.92
N GLY A 44 0.96 5.36 -11.92
CA GLY A 44 1.26 5.80 -13.29
C GLY A 44 0.12 6.58 -13.95
N ALA A 45 -1.14 6.17 -13.70
CA ALA A 45 -2.31 6.80 -14.32
C ALA A 45 -2.58 8.24 -13.83
N LYS A 46 -2.12 8.60 -12.62
CA LYS A 46 -2.24 9.96 -12.05
C LYS A 46 -1.06 10.22 -11.09
N PRO A 47 0.14 10.48 -11.62
CA PRO A 47 1.30 10.80 -10.79
C PRO A 47 1.02 12.11 -10.03
N GLY A 48 1.31 12.14 -8.73
CA GLY A 48 1.09 13.34 -7.90
C GLY A 48 -0.32 13.54 -7.35
N GLU A 49 -1.24 12.61 -7.59
CA GLU A 49 -2.58 12.60 -6.97
C GLU A 49 -2.82 11.33 -6.13
N GLY A 50 -3.68 11.45 -5.11
CA GLY A 50 -4.18 10.31 -4.36
C GLY A 50 -5.26 9.52 -5.10
N GLY A 51 -5.58 8.32 -4.59
CA GLY A 51 -6.70 7.53 -5.08
C GLY A 51 -8.04 8.23 -4.85
N GLN A 52 -8.97 8.07 -5.79
CA GLN A 52 -10.31 8.65 -5.72
C GLN A 52 -11.37 7.55 -5.85
N LEU A 53 -12.32 7.50 -4.91
CA LEU A 53 -13.51 6.66 -4.97
C LEU A 53 -14.76 7.54 -4.81
N PRO A 54 -15.59 7.71 -5.86
CA PRO A 54 -16.81 8.52 -5.79
C PRO A 54 -17.78 8.02 -4.73
N GLY A 55 -18.46 8.94 -4.03
CA GLY A 55 -19.32 8.60 -2.89
C GLY A 55 -20.48 7.65 -3.21
N HIS A 56 -21.06 7.75 -4.40
CA HIS A 56 -22.11 6.82 -4.85
C HIS A 56 -21.62 5.37 -5.03
N LYS A 57 -20.30 5.13 -5.06
CA LYS A 57 -19.69 3.80 -5.04
C LYS A 57 -19.29 3.35 -3.64
N VAL A 58 -19.46 4.18 -2.62
CA VAL A 58 -19.12 3.88 -1.22
C VAL A 58 -20.38 3.37 -0.52
N ASP A 59 -20.71 2.10 -0.76
CA ASP A 59 -21.79 1.43 -0.06
C ASP A 59 -21.44 1.10 1.41
N ALA A 60 -22.37 0.49 2.14
CA ALA A 60 -22.18 0.14 3.54
C ALA A 60 -21.01 -0.85 3.76
N THR A 61 -20.78 -1.77 2.81
CA THR A 61 -19.70 -2.75 2.90
C THR A 61 -18.34 -2.08 2.70
N ILE A 62 -18.21 -1.25 1.67
CA ILE A 62 -16.99 -0.49 1.37
C ILE A 62 -16.69 0.49 2.52
N ALA A 63 -17.71 1.20 2.99
CA ALA A 63 -17.58 2.12 4.11
C ALA A 63 -17.07 1.40 5.37
N LYS A 64 -17.64 0.23 5.69
CA LYS A 64 -17.18 -0.60 6.80
C LYS A 64 -15.73 -1.04 6.64
N VAL A 65 -15.35 -1.58 5.48
CA VAL A 65 -13.97 -2.05 5.21
C VAL A 65 -12.95 -0.90 5.27
N ARG A 66 -13.35 0.31 4.87
CA ARG A 66 -12.46 1.48 4.84
C ARG A 66 -12.52 2.35 6.09
N HIS A 67 -13.34 1.98 7.08
CA HIS A 67 -13.64 2.79 8.26
C HIS A 67 -14.08 4.22 7.89
N SER A 68 -14.96 4.33 6.89
CA SER A 68 -15.45 5.60 6.35
C SER A 68 -16.97 5.70 6.42
N THR A 69 -17.51 6.85 5.99
CA THR A 69 -18.96 7.09 5.97
C THR A 69 -19.59 6.61 4.65
N PRO A 70 -20.69 5.83 4.67
CA PRO A 70 -21.43 5.45 3.46
C PRO A 70 -21.89 6.69 2.66
N GLY A 71 -21.81 6.61 1.33
CA GLY A 71 -22.22 7.69 0.43
C GLY A 71 -21.24 8.86 0.31
N VAL A 72 -20.20 8.93 1.14
CA VAL A 72 -19.21 10.01 1.13
C VAL A 72 -18.02 9.63 0.24
N GLY A 73 -17.63 10.55 -0.66
CA GLY A 73 -16.48 10.34 -1.54
C GLY A 73 -15.16 10.21 -0.76
N LEU A 74 -14.30 9.29 -1.19
CA LEU A 74 -12.99 9.07 -0.58
C LEU A 74 -11.90 9.55 -1.52
N ILE A 75 -11.23 10.61 -1.11
CA ILE A 75 -10.06 11.17 -1.79
C ILE A 75 -8.88 10.97 -0.85
N SER A 76 -7.90 10.17 -1.26
CA SER A 76 -6.68 10.01 -0.48
C SER A 76 -5.80 11.26 -0.62
N PRO A 77 -5.04 11.63 0.43
CA PRO A 77 -4.00 12.65 0.29
C PRO A 77 -2.99 12.25 -0.80
N PRO A 78 -2.41 13.20 -1.55
CA PRO A 78 -1.37 12.87 -2.51
C PRO A 78 -0.12 12.23 -1.88
N PRO A 79 0.49 12.79 -0.82
CA PRO A 79 1.61 12.15 -0.15
C PRO A 79 1.14 11.19 0.95
N HIS A 80 2.00 10.24 1.28
CA HIS A 80 1.97 9.58 2.58
C HIS A 80 2.34 10.60 3.66
N HIS A 81 1.48 10.83 4.65
CA HIS A 81 1.74 11.81 5.71
C HIS A 81 2.85 11.41 6.70
N ASP A 82 3.37 10.20 6.55
CA ASP A 82 4.46 9.59 7.30
C ASP A 82 5.69 9.32 6.40
N ILE A 83 5.75 9.91 5.20
CA ILE A 83 6.91 9.82 4.29
C ILE A 83 7.18 11.19 3.67
N TYR A 84 8.09 11.96 4.26
CA TYR A 84 8.57 13.23 3.69
C TYR A 84 10.03 13.19 3.25
N SER A 85 10.74 12.12 3.60
CA SER A 85 12.13 11.87 3.22
C SER A 85 12.42 10.38 3.01
N ILE A 86 13.64 10.05 2.61
CA ILE A 86 14.04 8.65 2.39
C ILE A 86 14.17 7.89 3.71
N GLU A 87 14.57 8.58 4.78
CA GLU A 87 14.62 8.03 6.13
C GLU A 87 13.22 7.77 6.71
N ASP A 88 12.23 8.60 6.39
CA ASP A 88 10.84 8.32 6.76
C ASP A 88 10.31 7.06 6.05
N LEU A 89 10.65 6.88 4.76
CA LEU A 89 10.33 5.64 4.04
C LEU A 89 11.00 4.44 4.71
N ALA A 90 12.28 4.58 5.12
CA ALA A 90 12.98 3.53 5.84
C ALA A 90 12.30 3.20 7.18
N GLN A 91 11.77 4.20 7.88
CA GLN A 91 11.00 3.99 9.11
C GLN A 91 9.71 3.21 8.82
N LEU A 92 8.96 3.57 7.78
CA LEU A 92 7.75 2.81 7.43
C LEU A 92 8.08 1.36 7.03
N ILE A 93 9.16 1.14 6.26
CA ILE A 93 9.63 -0.22 5.92
C ILE A 93 9.95 -1.00 7.21
N TYR A 94 10.66 -0.36 8.15
CA TYR A 94 10.96 -0.96 9.45
C TYR A 94 9.69 -1.32 10.23
N ASP A 95 8.72 -0.40 10.32
CA ASP A 95 7.46 -0.63 11.04
C ASP A 95 6.67 -1.80 10.44
N LEU A 96 6.58 -1.87 9.10
CA LEU A 96 5.90 -2.95 8.41
C LEU A 96 6.57 -4.31 8.67
N LYS A 97 7.91 -4.37 8.64
CA LYS A 97 8.65 -5.61 8.97
C LYS A 97 8.51 -6.01 10.44
N ASN A 98 8.29 -5.06 11.36
CA ASN A 98 7.99 -5.40 12.74
C ASN A 98 6.56 -5.92 12.92
N VAL A 99 5.60 -5.41 12.16
CA VAL A 99 4.21 -5.91 12.20
C VAL A 99 4.12 -7.32 11.61
N ASN A 100 4.80 -7.60 10.50
CA ASN A 100 4.83 -8.93 9.89
C ASN A 100 6.25 -9.28 9.42
N PRO A 101 7.06 -9.92 10.28
CA PRO A 101 8.45 -10.27 9.97
C PRO A 101 8.62 -11.31 8.86
N ALA A 102 7.54 -12.03 8.51
CA ALA A 102 7.56 -13.07 7.49
C ALA A 102 7.20 -12.56 6.09
N ALA A 103 6.71 -11.33 5.96
CA ALA A 103 6.32 -10.75 4.69
C ALA A 103 7.41 -9.85 4.10
N ASP A 104 7.51 -9.87 2.78
CA ASP A 104 8.37 -8.93 2.04
C ASP A 104 7.75 -7.53 2.03
N VAL A 105 8.57 -6.49 1.93
CA VAL A 105 8.15 -5.11 1.70
C VAL A 105 8.51 -4.67 0.28
N SER A 106 7.49 -4.29 -0.48
CA SER A 106 7.62 -3.77 -1.85
C SER A 106 7.38 -2.26 -1.86
N VAL A 107 8.16 -1.51 -2.62
CA VAL A 107 7.90 -0.08 -2.87
C VAL A 107 7.54 0.11 -4.34
N LYS A 108 6.33 0.63 -4.58
CA LYS A 108 5.83 0.94 -5.93
C LYS A 108 6.13 2.39 -6.28
N LEU A 109 6.98 2.58 -7.29
CA LEU A 109 7.36 3.86 -7.89
C LEU A 109 6.74 4.00 -9.28
N VAL A 110 6.81 5.21 -9.84
CA VAL A 110 6.44 5.52 -11.23
C VAL A 110 7.71 5.83 -12.02
N SER A 111 7.75 5.38 -13.27
CA SER A 111 8.85 5.63 -14.19
C SER A 111 8.90 7.10 -14.58
N GLU A 112 9.97 7.78 -14.16
CA GLU A 112 10.28 9.15 -14.56
C GLU A 112 11.81 9.36 -14.57
N VAL A 113 12.25 10.46 -15.17
CA VAL A 113 13.67 10.84 -15.14
C VAL A 113 14.10 11.01 -13.67
N GLY A 114 15.13 10.27 -13.25
CA GLY A 114 15.62 10.29 -11.86
C GLY A 114 15.13 9.13 -10.99
N VAL A 115 14.21 8.29 -11.47
CA VAL A 115 13.70 7.14 -10.68
C VAL A 115 14.80 6.17 -10.24
N GLY A 116 15.89 6.04 -11.00
CA GLY A 116 17.04 5.20 -10.63
C GLY A 116 17.73 5.67 -9.34
N THR A 117 17.85 6.98 -9.13
CA THR A 117 18.42 7.55 -7.90
C THR A 117 17.50 7.28 -6.71
N VAL A 118 16.18 7.45 -6.90
CA VAL A 118 15.19 7.14 -5.87
C VAL A 118 15.23 5.64 -5.52
N ALA A 119 15.27 4.77 -6.53
CA ALA A 119 15.33 3.32 -6.34
C ALA A 119 16.58 2.88 -5.56
N ALA A 120 17.74 3.53 -5.79
CA ALA A 120 18.94 3.28 -4.98
C ALA A 120 18.74 3.65 -3.51
N GLY A 121 18.04 4.75 -3.22
CA GLY A 121 17.64 5.12 -1.85
C GLY A 121 16.69 4.08 -1.23
N VAL A 122 15.68 3.65 -1.99
CA VAL A 122 14.70 2.64 -1.56
C VAL A 122 15.38 1.30 -1.22
N ALA A 123 16.36 0.88 -2.02
CA ALA A 123 17.15 -0.33 -1.73
C ALA A 123 17.95 -0.18 -0.41
N LYS A 124 18.55 0.98 -0.16
CA LYS A 124 19.25 1.27 1.10
C LYS A 124 18.31 1.33 2.30
N ALA A 125 17.05 1.72 2.07
CA ALA A 125 15.97 1.72 3.07
C ALA A 125 15.44 0.30 3.39
N ARG A 126 16.04 -0.75 2.81
CA ARG A 126 15.74 -2.18 3.07
C ARG A 126 14.41 -2.69 2.55
N ALA A 127 13.90 -2.09 1.45
CA ALA A 127 12.83 -2.71 0.68
C ALA A 127 13.33 -4.00 0.02
N ASP A 128 12.50 -5.03 -0.01
CA ASP A 128 12.82 -6.33 -0.61
C ASP A 128 12.56 -6.32 -2.12
N HIS A 129 11.55 -5.55 -2.55
CA HIS A 129 11.19 -5.40 -3.95
C HIS A 129 10.97 -3.93 -4.32
N ILE A 130 11.37 -3.55 -5.53
CA ILE A 130 11.03 -2.25 -6.13
C ILE A 130 10.22 -2.51 -7.39
N THR A 131 9.00 -2.00 -7.43
CA THR A 131 8.13 -2.09 -8.62
C THR A 131 8.11 -0.75 -9.33
N ILE A 132 8.54 -0.72 -10.59
CA ILE A 132 8.48 0.47 -11.44
C ILE A 132 7.26 0.38 -12.35
N SER A 133 6.36 1.35 -12.23
CA SER A 133 5.15 1.43 -13.06
C SER A 133 5.39 2.37 -14.23
N GLY A 134 5.01 1.97 -15.45
CA GLY A 134 5.00 2.86 -16.60
C GLY A 134 3.93 3.94 -16.51
N TYR A 135 3.83 4.75 -17.56
CA TYR A 135 2.80 5.77 -17.71
C TYR A 135 1.42 5.17 -18.03
N ASP A 136 1.39 4.12 -18.85
CA ASP A 136 0.17 3.37 -19.18
C ASP A 136 -0.08 2.24 -18.17
N GLY A 137 -0.85 2.55 -17.12
CA GLY A 137 -1.63 1.59 -16.30
C GLY A 137 -0.87 0.50 -15.54
#